data_AF-A0A1G9CQC0-F1
#
_entry.id   AF-A0A1G9CQC0-F1
#
_cell.length_a   1.000
_cell.length_b   1.000
_cell.length_c   1.000
_cell.angle_alpha   90.00
_cell.angle_beta   90.00
_cell.angle_gamma   90.00
#
_symmetry.space_group_name_H-M   'P 1'
#
loop_
_entity.id
_entity.type
_entity.pdbx_description
1 polymer ?
#
loop_
_entity_poly.entity_id
_entity_poly.type
_entity_poly.pdbx_seq_one_letter_code
_entity_poly.pdbx_strand_id
1 'polypeptide(L)'
;MGKRRRSPSSGAIGGDRSAKDGLISYRKQCHAIVARENKAKNHGSERNYLLRYRYGITEDDFERMLARQGGLCAICRAVPGAFVDHCHRTGRVRGVLCFHCNNGLGHIGDNVVLLELAALDLDGEVLWPEFVVLPEQEEKAAPARTRAYHLARRYRVRPEDVERMVAAQHGLCVVCWDRRPEHVDHCHRTGAVRYVLCLPCNTGIGQFRDDPAVVRRALSYVAAGEPYDEVEVSDEELRELVRAEEELRSAFYASVSRVGLSGPGHGSGMV
;
A
#
# COMPACT_ATOMS: atom_id res chain seq x y z
N MET A 1 58.31 19.28 28.51
CA MET A 1 57.32 18.18 28.62
C MET A 1 56.62 17.95 27.29
N GLY A 2 57.06 16.95 26.52
CA GLY A 2 56.40 16.57 25.26
C GLY A 2 55.08 15.83 25.52
N LYS A 3 53.97 16.37 25.01
CA LYS A 3 52.67 15.66 25.02
C LYS A 3 52.74 14.51 24.02
N ARG A 4 52.99 13.29 24.53
CA ARG A 4 52.95 12.05 23.75
C ARG A 4 51.57 11.92 23.08
N ARG A 5 51.53 11.95 21.75
CA ARG A 5 50.37 11.46 20.98
C ARG A 5 50.25 9.96 21.26
N ARG A 6 49.24 9.54 22.02
CA ARG A 6 48.90 8.11 22.15
C ARG A 6 48.43 7.62 20.78
N SER A 7 49.18 6.70 20.19
CA SER A 7 48.75 5.90 19.04
C SER A 7 47.44 5.17 19.41
N PRO A 8 46.39 5.24 18.58
CA PRO A 8 45.17 4.47 18.84
C PRO A 8 45.48 2.97 18.78
N SER A 9 44.91 2.18 19.68
CA SER A 9 44.92 0.72 19.54
C SER A 9 44.22 0.32 18.24
N SER A 10 44.75 -0.69 17.55
CA SER A 10 44.31 -1.17 16.23
C SER A 10 42.82 -1.55 16.16
N GLY A 11 42.15 -1.78 17.29
CA GLY A 11 40.71 -2.07 17.35
C GLY A 11 39.79 -0.87 17.09
N ALA A 12 40.29 0.36 17.17
CA ALA A 12 39.49 1.59 17.11
C ALA A 12 39.35 2.22 15.72
N ILE A 13 40.07 1.72 14.71
CA ILE A 13 40.05 2.21 13.33
C ILE A 13 39.27 1.20 12.47
N GLY A 14 38.38 1.68 11.61
CA GLY A 14 37.55 0.84 10.74
C GLY A 14 38.31 0.41 9.48
N GLY A 15 37.69 -0.44 8.66
CA GLY A 15 38.27 -0.85 7.38
C GLY A 15 37.66 -0.09 6.20
N ASP A 16 38.48 0.23 5.20
CA ASP A 16 38.07 0.70 3.87
C ASP A 16 38.83 -0.09 2.81
N ARG A 17 38.10 -0.82 1.96
CA ARG A 17 38.67 -1.68 0.91
C ARG A 17 39.32 -0.88 -0.23
N SER A 18 39.05 0.42 -0.30
CA SER A 18 39.57 1.33 -1.32
C SER A 18 40.85 2.04 -0.88
N ALA A 19 41.18 1.98 0.42
CA ALA A 19 42.38 2.58 1.00
C ALA A 19 43.61 1.66 0.81
N LYS A 20 44.77 2.24 0.52
CA LYS A 20 46.03 1.50 0.31
C LYS A 20 46.44 0.61 1.48
N ASP A 21 46.10 1.03 2.71
CA ASP A 21 46.39 0.33 3.96
C ASP A 21 45.16 -0.44 4.51
N GLY A 22 44.04 -0.41 3.79
CA GLY A 22 42.81 -1.07 4.18
C GLY A 22 42.07 -0.39 5.35
N LEU A 23 42.50 0.78 5.81
CA LEU A 23 41.98 1.47 7.00
C LEU A 23 41.33 2.81 6.65
N ILE A 24 40.25 3.16 7.34
CA ILE A 24 39.67 4.50 7.27
C ILE A 24 40.57 5.51 8.00
N SER A 25 40.64 6.75 7.49
CA SER A 25 41.47 7.84 8.05
C SER A 25 41.00 8.37 9.41
N TYR A 26 39.86 7.89 9.91
CA TYR A 26 39.23 8.32 11.15
C TYR A 26 38.79 7.11 12.00
N ARG A 27 38.50 7.33 13.29
CA ARG A 27 38.11 6.24 14.21
C ARG A 27 36.72 5.70 13.89
N LYS A 28 36.44 4.41 14.17
CA LYS A 28 35.13 3.77 13.95
C LYS A 28 33.95 4.58 14.50
N GLN A 29 34.11 5.21 15.67
CA GLN A 29 33.08 6.05 16.29
C GLN A 29 32.69 7.26 15.43
N CYS A 30 33.60 7.75 14.59
CA CYS A 30 33.34 8.84 13.65
C CYS A 30 32.76 8.35 12.32
N HIS A 31 32.66 7.04 12.07
CA HIS A 31 32.16 6.48 10.81
C HIS A 31 30.72 6.83 10.51
N ALA A 32 29.86 6.79 11.53
CA ALA A 32 28.47 7.21 11.34
C ALA A 32 28.36 8.70 10.95
N ILE A 33 29.20 9.55 11.54
CA ILE A 33 29.23 10.99 11.29
C ILE A 33 29.78 11.26 9.88
N VAL A 34 30.95 10.72 9.56
CA VAL A 34 31.61 10.93 8.26
C VAL A 34 30.81 10.30 7.12
N ALA A 35 30.18 9.13 7.33
CA ALA A 35 29.29 8.53 6.32
C ALA A 35 28.06 9.41 6.08
N ARG A 36 27.49 10.02 7.12
CA ARG A 36 26.37 10.98 6.98
C ARG A 36 26.81 12.25 6.26
N GLU A 37 27.97 12.81 6.61
CA GLU A 37 28.53 13.99 5.96
C GLU A 37 28.90 13.74 4.50
N ASN A 38 29.50 12.60 4.17
CA ASN A 38 29.83 12.23 2.80
C ASN A 38 28.57 11.98 1.97
N LYS A 39 27.53 11.36 2.54
CA LYS A 39 26.22 11.23 1.89
C LYS A 39 25.61 12.61 1.60
N ALA A 40 25.65 13.53 2.56
CA ALA A 40 25.16 14.90 2.37
C ALA A 40 25.99 15.67 1.33
N LYS A 41 27.31 15.56 1.35
CA LYS A 41 28.20 16.23 0.38
C LYS A 41 28.05 15.69 -1.05
N ASN A 42 27.96 14.37 -1.20
CA ASN A 42 27.96 13.73 -2.53
C ASN A 42 26.55 13.60 -3.13
N HIS A 43 25.51 13.56 -2.29
CA HIS A 43 24.15 13.29 -2.71
C HIS A 43 23.13 14.34 -2.20
N GLY A 44 23.57 15.41 -1.54
CA GLY A 44 22.71 16.46 -1.00
C GLY A 44 22.02 16.04 0.31
N SER A 45 21.25 14.95 0.27
CA SER A 45 20.50 14.43 1.41
C SER A 45 20.53 12.89 1.46
N GLU A 46 20.23 12.33 2.64
CA GLU A 46 20.07 10.87 2.81
C GLU A 46 18.90 10.33 1.98
N ARG A 47 17.84 11.11 1.81
CA ARG A 47 16.68 10.75 1.00
C ARG A 47 17.07 10.65 -0.48
N ASN A 48 17.74 11.65 -1.04
CA ASN A 48 18.22 11.61 -2.43
C ASN A 48 19.16 10.44 -2.68
N TYR A 49 20.07 10.14 -1.74
CA TYR A 49 20.92 8.96 -1.82
C TYR A 49 20.10 7.67 -1.92
N LEU A 50 19.09 7.49 -1.06
CA LEU A 50 18.25 6.29 -1.06
C LEU A 50 17.39 6.18 -2.31
N LEU A 51 16.83 7.29 -2.80
CA LEU A 51 16.05 7.32 -4.05
C LEU A 51 16.90 6.91 -5.25
N ARG A 52 18.10 7.46 -5.37
CA ARG A 52 19.04 7.11 -6.44
C ARG A 52 19.45 5.65 -6.37
N TYR A 53 19.78 5.17 -5.17
CA TYR A 53 20.24 3.80 -4.97
C TYR A 53 19.14 2.75 -5.22
N ARG A 54 17.90 3.01 -4.80
CA ARG A 54 16.81 2.02 -4.88
C ARG A 54 16.02 2.08 -6.18
N TYR A 55 15.85 3.28 -6.74
CA TYR A 55 14.91 3.51 -7.83
C TYR A 55 15.55 4.22 -9.03
N GLY A 56 16.82 4.64 -8.93
CA GLY A 56 17.49 5.36 -10.01
C GLY A 56 17.00 6.80 -10.22
N ILE A 57 16.23 7.37 -9.28
CA ILE A 57 15.67 8.72 -9.39
C ILE A 57 16.25 9.67 -8.34
N THR A 58 16.18 10.97 -8.62
CA THR A 58 16.54 12.03 -7.68
C THR A 58 15.34 12.51 -6.86
N GLU A 59 15.57 13.35 -5.85
CA GLU A 59 14.48 14.07 -5.17
C GLU A 59 13.70 14.97 -6.13
N ASP A 60 14.37 15.65 -7.06
CA ASP A 60 13.71 16.49 -8.05
C ASP A 60 12.82 15.66 -9.00
N ASP A 61 13.27 14.45 -9.39
CA ASP A 61 12.43 13.50 -10.15
C ASP A 61 11.18 13.12 -9.36
N PHE A 62 11.35 12.82 -8.06
CA PHE A 62 10.22 12.52 -7.18
C PHE A 62 9.23 13.69 -7.12
N GLU A 63 9.73 14.92 -6.92
CA GLU A 63 8.90 16.12 -6.84
C GLU A 63 8.18 16.40 -8.16
N ARG A 64 8.87 16.22 -9.30
CA ARG A 64 8.24 16.32 -10.64
C ARG A 64 7.14 15.28 -10.85
N MET A 65 7.37 14.03 -10.47
CA MET A 65 6.34 12.98 -10.56
C MET A 65 5.14 13.32 -9.67
N LEU A 66 5.39 13.74 -8.43
CA LEU A 66 4.32 14.10 -7.50
C LEU A 66 3.54 15.32 -7.99
N ALA A 67 4.21 16.34 -8.54
CA ALA A 67 3.57 17.53 -9.10
C ALA A 67 2.69 17.19 -10.32
N ARG A 68 3.16 16.33 -11.24
CA ARG A 68 2.34 15.82 -12.36
C ARG A 68 1.11 15.05 -11.90
N GLN A 69 1.18 14.43 -10.72
CA GLN A 69 0.02 13.80 -10.08
C GLN A 69 -0.87 14.78 -9.30
N GLY A 70 -0.66 16.09 -9.44
CA GLY A 70 -1.39 17.12 -8.68
C GLY A 70 -1.09 17.12 -7.19
N GLY A 71 0.07 16.59 -6.78
CA GLY A 71 0.44 16.41 -5.38
C GLY A 71 -0.17 15.17 -4.72
N LEU A 72 -0.90 14.33 -5.46
CA LEU A 72 -1.74 13.26 -4.91
C LEU A 72 -1.25 11.88 -5.30
N CYS A 73 -1.70 10.87 -4.57
CA CYS A 73 -1.46 9.45 -4.87
C CYS A 73 -2.00 9.08 -6.27
N ALA A 74 -1.17 8.44 -7.10
CA ALA A 74 -1.52 8.07 -8.47
C ALA A 74 -2.77 7.18 -8.57
N ILE A 75 -3.02 6.32 -7.57
CA ILE A 75 -4.17 5.42 -7.54
C ILE A 75 -5.40 6.09 -6.96
N CYS A 76 -5.36 6.50 -5.68
CA CYS A 76 -6.61 6.95 -5.04
C CYS A 76 -6.97 8.41 -5.34
N ARG A 77 -6.01 9.26 -5.75
CA ARG A 77 -6.18 10.70 -6.00
C ARG A 77 -6.84 11.49 -4.85
N ALA A 78 -6.76 10.98 -3.61
CA ALA A 78 -7.46 11.54 -2.46
C ALA A 78 -6.54 12.08 -1.36
N VAL A 79 -5.31 11.57 -1.29
CA VAL A 79 -4.31 11.97 -0.28
C VAL A 79 -2.93 12.12 -0.95
N PRO A 80 -2.00 12.87 -0.35
CA PRO A 80 -0.67 13.04 -0.90
C PRO A 80 0.06 11.73 -1.17
N GLY A 81 0.77 11.69 -2.30
CA GLY A 81 1.73 10.62 -2.58
C GLY A 81 2.99 10.82 -1.72
N ALA A 82 3.52 9.72 -1.17
CA ALA A 82 4.71 9.77 -0.32
C ALA A 82 5.73 8.65 -0.65
N PHE A 83 5.31 7.60 -1.33
CA PHE A 83 6.10 6.39 -1.57
C PHE A 83 6.28 6.18 -3.07
N VAL A 84 7.51 5.91 -3.50
CA VAL A 84 7.80 5.53 -4.89
C VAL A 84 7.31 4.11 -5.11
N ASP A 85 6.41 3.95 -6.06
CA ASP A 85 5.96 2.66 -6.54
C ASP A 85 6.69 2.27 -7.82
N HIS A 86 7.01 0.99 -7.94
CA HIS A 86 7.76 0.44 -9.05
C HIS A 86 7.30 -0.97 -9.37
N CYS A 87 7.42 -1.35 -10.64
CA CYS A 87 7.13 -2.71 -11.06
C CYS A 87 8.20 -3.67 -10.52
N HIS A 88 7.81 -4.62 -9.68
CA HIS A 88 8.74 -5.60 -9.10
C HIS A 88 9.37 -6.56 -10.13
N ARG A 89 8.83 -6.62 -11.36
CA ARG A 89 9.40 -7.42 -12.46
C ARG A 89 10.51 -6.69 -13.22
N THR A 90 10.36 -5.38 -13.43
CA THR A 90 11.27 -4.59 -14.29
C THR A 90 12.11 -3.59 -13.52
N GLY A 91 11.79 -3.33 -12.25
CA GLY A 91 12.39 -2.27 -11.45
C GLY A 91 11.97 -0.86 -11.85
N ARG A 92 11.13 -0.69 -12.88
CA ARG A 92 10.71 0.61 -13.40
C ARG A 92 9.74 1.30 -12.45
N VAL A 93 9.99 2.58 -12.16
CA VAL A 93 9.10 3.43 -11.38
C VAL A 93 7.82 3.70 -12.17
N ARG A 94 6.66 3.48 -11.52
CA ARG A 94 5.33 3.75 -12.10
C ARG A 94 4.76 5.08 -11.62
N GLY A 95 5.08 5.51 -10.41
CA GLY A 95 4.63 6.79 -9.86
C GLY A 95 4.79 6.90 -8.35
N VAL A 96 4.09 7.86 -7.75
CA VAL A 96 4.11 8.10 -6.31
C VAL A 96 2.75 7.76 -5.69
N LEU A 97 2.75 6.83 -4.73
CA LEU A 97 1.56 6.36 -4.05
C LEU A 97 1.51 6.81 -2.59
N CYS A 98 0.33 6.80 -2.00
CA CYS A 98 0.18 6.87 -0.56
C CYS A 98 0.48 5.52 0.09
N PHE A 99 0.71 5.53 1.40
CA PHE A 99 1.00 4.32 2.18
C PHE A 99 0.01 3.19 1.92
N HIS A 100 -1.28 3.50 1.95
CA HIS A 100 -2.35 2.52 1.80
C HIS A 100 -2.35 1.87 0.42
N CYS A 101 -2.40 2.66 -0.65
CA CYS A 101 -2.42 2.10 -2.01
C CYS A 101 -1.15 1.29 -2.32
N ASN A 102 0.02 1.75 -1.86
CA ASN A 102 1.28 1.02 -2.05
C ASN A 102 1.27 -0.34 -1.33
N ASN A 103 0.80 -0.39 -0.07
CA ASN A 103 0.69 -1.66 0.65
C ASN A 103 -0.43 -2.55 0.11
N GLY A 104 -1.53 -1.97 -0.36
CA GLY A 104 -2.63 -2.71 -1.01
C GLY A 104 -2.14 -3.47 -2.23
N LEU A 105 -1.36 -2.81 -3.08
CA LEU A 105 -0.69 -3.45 -4.22
C LEU A 105 0.24 -4.57 -3.77
N GLY A 106 1.08 -4.33 -2.75
CA GLY A 106 1.97 -5.36 -2.19
C GLY A 106 1.23 -6.58 -1.64
N HIS A 107 0.08 -6.40 -0.99
CA HIS A 107 -0.75 -7.49 -0.46
C HIS A 107 -1.47 -8.31 -1.55
N ILE A 108 -1.89 -7.65 -2.63
CA ILE A 108 -2.50 -8.30 -3.80
C ILE A 108 -1.43 -8.80 -4.79
N GLY A 109 -0.16 -8.45 -4.57
CA GLY A 109 0.99 -8.97 -5.30
C GLY A 109 1.11 -8.42 -6.71
N ASP A 110 0.73 -7.16 -6.94
CA ASP A 110 0.75 -6.52 -8.27
C ASP A 110 0.06 -7.34 -9.37
N ASN A 111 -0.92 -8.17 -8.98
CA ASN A 111 -1.55 -9.12 -9.87
C ASN A 111 -2.87 -8.53 -10.39
N VAL A 112 -2.90 -8.20 -11.69
CA VAL A 112 -4.09 -7.62 -12.35
C VAL A 112 -5.32 -8.51 -12.25
N VAL A 113 -5.16 -9.84 -12.30
CA VAL A 113 -6.28 -10.79 -12.15
C VAL A 113 -6.83 -10.75 -10.73
N LEU A 114 -5.96 -10.71 -9.72
CA LEU A 114 -6.42 -10.62 -8.32
C LEU A 114 -7.05 -9.25 -8.00
N LEU A 115 -6.58 -8.18 -8.64
CA LEU A 115 -7.22 -6.86 -8.53
C LEU A 115 -8.61 -6.85 -9.18
N GLU A 116 -8.78 -7.51 -10.32
CA GLU A 116 -10.08 -7.67 -10.96
C GLU A 116 -11.05 -8.48 -10.10
N LEU A 117 -10.61 -9.64 -9.61
CA LEU A 117 -11.41 -10.50 -8.73
C LEU A 117 -11.76 -9.79 -7.40
N ALA A 118 -10.85 -8.98 -6.86
CA ALA A 118 -11.12 -8.17 -5.68
C ALA A 118 -12.17 -7.07 -5.94
N ALA A 119 -12.18 -6.46 -7.14
CA ALA A 119 -13.21 -5.48 -7.49
C ALA A 119 -14.59 -6.14 -7.62
N LEU A 120 -14.66 -7.30 -8.28
CA LEU A 120 -15.89 -8.09 -8.40
C LEU A 120 -16.42 -8.50 -7.02
N ASP A 121 -15.56 -9.03 -6.14
CA ASP A 121 -15.91 -9.39 -4.76
C ASP A 121 -16.54 -8.20 -4.03
N LEU A 122 -15.95 -7.01 -4.15
CA LEU A 122 -16.48 -5.79 -3.53
C LEU A 122 -17.85 -5.38 -4.06
N ASP A 123 -18.12 -5.59 -5.35
CA ASP A 123 -19.43 -5.37 -5.98
C ASP A 123 -20.46 -6.45 -5.57
N GLY A 124 -20.02 -7.52 -4.92
CA GLY A 124 -20.85 -8.68 -4.54
C GLY A 124 -20.93 -9.76 -5.62
N GLU A 125 -20.14 -9.62 -6.69
CA GLU A 125 -20.04 -10.58 -7.79
C GLU A 125 -18.88 -11.54 -7.54
N VAL A 126 -19.04 -12.81 -7.96
CA VAL A 126 -17.96 -13.80 -7.89
C VAL A 126 -17.90 -14.58 -9.19
N LEU A 127 -16.69 -14.73 -9.71
CA LEU A 127 -16.37 -15.73 -10.70
C LEU A 127 -16.05 -17.04 -9.98
N TRP A 128 -16.75 -18.12 -10.30
CA TRP A 128 -16.32 -19.47 -9.96
C TRP A 128 -15.75 -20.11 -11.21
N PRO A 129 -14.44 -20.35 -11.32
CA PRO A 129 -13.92 -21.17 -12.40
C PRO A 129 -14.40 -22.60 -12.17
N GLU A 130 -14.89 -23.26 -13.23
CA GLU A 130 -15.37 -24.65 -13.18
C GLU A 130 -14.26 -25.67 -12.78
N PHE A 131 -13.01 -25.21 -12.64
CA PHE A 131 -11.81 -26.03 -12.39
C PHE A 131 -10.98 -25.43 -11.24
N VAL A 132 -11.33 -25.73 -9.99
CA VAL A 132 -10.42 -25.51 -8.84
C VAL A 132 -9.85 -26.84 -8.39
N VAL A 133 -8.52 -26.99 -8.50
CA VAL A 133 -7.79 -28.13 -7.93
C VAL A 133 -7.66 -27.89 -6.42
N LEU A 134 -8.29 -28.75 -5.62
CA LEU A 134 -8.30 -28.62 -4.17
C LEU A 134 -6.98 -29.11 -3.56
N PRO A 135 -6.36 -28.38 -2.63
CA PRO A 135 -5.27 -28.92 -1.83
C PRO A 135 -5.80 -30.06 -0.93
N GLU A 136 -4.95 -31.04 -0.65
CA GLU A 136 -5.30 -32.20 0.20
C GLU A 136 -5.82 -31.75 1.57
N GLN A 137 -6.86 -32.42 2.03
CA GLN A 137 -7.58 -32.06 3.25
C GLN A 137 -6.76 -32.42 4.49
N GLU A 138 -6.09 -31.44 5.11
CA GLU A 138 -5.62 -31.59 6.49
C GLU A 138 -6.75 -31.43 7.51
N GLU A 139 -6.80 -32.35 8.48
CA GLU A 139 -7.72 -32.35 9.63
C GLU A 139 -7.52 -31.10 10.52
N LYS A 140 -8.63 -30.48 10.96
CA LYS A 140 -8.62 -29.17 11.65
C LYS A 140 -8.65 -29.30 13.18
N ALA A 141 -7.89 -28.43 13.85
CA ALA A 141 -8.09 -28.05 15.25
C ALA A 141 -9.23 -27.02 15.42
N ALA A 142 -9.93 -27.04 16.56
CA ALA A 142 -11.08 -26.18 16.85
C ALA A 142 -10.74 -24.67 16.90
N PRO A 143 -11.65 -23.79 16.44
CA PRO A 143 -11.40 -22.34 16.42
C PRO A 143 -11.31 -21.76 17.85
N ALA A 144 -10.37 -20.83 18.05
CA ALA A 144 -10.18 -20.15 19.34
C ALA A 144 -11.44 -19.34 19.77
N ARG A 145 -11.86 -19.49 21.03
CA ARG A 145 -13.10 -18.90 21.61
C ARG A 145 -13.27 -17.39 21.37
N THR A 146 -12.18 -16.63 21.29
CA THR A 146 -12.21 -15.16 21.10
C THR A 146 -12.69 -14.74 19.71
N ARG A 147 -12.41 -15.55 18.67
CA ARG A 147 -12.78 -15.27 17.27
C ARG A 147 -14.28 -15.50 17.03
N ALA A 148 -14.85 -16.52 17.65
CA ALA A 148 -16.28 -16.84 17.60
C ALA A 148 -17.17 -15.73 18.21
N TYR A 149 -16.69 -15.06 19.27
CA TYR A 149 -17.41 -13.98 19.94
C TYR A 149 -17.60 -12.73 19.05
N HIS A 150 -16.58 -12.34 18.27
CA HIS A 150 -16.65 -11.16 17.41
C HIS A 150 -17.57 -11.34 16.19
N LEU A 151 -17.58 -12.53 15.60
CA LEU A 151 -18.44 -12.87 14.45
C LEU A 151 -19.94 -12.83 14.83
N ALA A 152 -20.28 -13.41 15.98
CA ALA A 152 -21.66 -13.47 16.46
C ALA A 152 -22.22 -12.09 16.83
N ARG A 153 -21.42 -11.21 17.46
CA ARG A 153 -21.92 -9.93 18.00
C ARG A 153 -22.07 -8.83 16.96
N ARG A 154 -21.18 -8.77 15.95
CA ARG A 154 -21.13 -7.68 14.97
C ARG A 154 -21.82 -8.03 13.65
N TYR A 155 -21.71 -9.29 13.23
CA TYR A 155 -22.18 -9.73 11.91
C TYR A 155 -23.34 -10.72 12.00
N ARG A 156 -23.75 -11.14 13.21
CA ARG A 156 -24.78 -12.17 13.45
C ARG A 156 -24.47 -13.49 12.74
N VAL A 157 -23.20 -13.78 12.51
CA VAL A 157 -22.71 -15.02 11.88
C VAL A 157 -22.22 -15.95 12.99
N ARG A 158 -22.76 -17.17 13.08
CA ARG A 158 -22.26 -18.17 14.01
C ARG A 158 -21.05 -18.90 13.41
N PRO A 159 -20.18 -19.51 14.21
CA PRO A 159 -19.06 -20.30 13.68
C PRO A 159 -19.46 -21.33 12.63
N GLU A 160 -20.61 -21.99 12.80
CA GLU A 160 -21.14 -22.98 11.86
C GLU A 160 -21.57 -22.34 10.53
N ASP A 161 -22.01 -21.07 10.54
CA ASP A 161 -22.29 -20.32 9.32
C ASP A 161 -20.99 -20.04 8.55
N VAL A 162 -19.90 -19.73 9.26
CA VAL A 162 -18.58 -19.54 8.63
C VAL A 162 -18.05 -20.85 8.04
N GLU A 163 -18.20 -21.97 8.73
CA GLU A 163 -17.81 -23.28 8.20
C GLU A 163 -18.57 -23.63 6.92
N ARG A 164 -19.88 -23.32 6.86
CA ARG A 164 -20.67 -23.45 5.63
C ARG A 164 -20.16 -22.56 4.50
N MET A 165 -19.79 -21.31 4.79
CA MET A 165 -19.20 -20.41 3.77
C MET A 165 -17.86 -20.96 3.26
N VAL A 166 -16.99 -21.43 4.15
CA VAL A 166 -15.71 -22.04 3.79
C VAL A 166 -15.93 -23.28 2.93
N ALA A 167 -16.87 -24.15 3.28
CA ALA A 167 -17.21 -25.34 2.51
C ALA A 167 -17.80 -25.00 1.14
N ALA A 168 -18.69 -24.01 1.07
CA ALA A 168 -19.25 -23.49 -0.19
C ALA A 168 -18.18 -22.87 -1.10
N GLN A 169 -17.07 -22.40 -0.53
CA GLN A 169 -15.89 -21.94 -1.27
C GLN A 169 -14.81 -23.02 -1.44
N HIS A 170 -15.18 -24.29 -1.28
CA HIS A 170 -14.27 -25.42 -1.41
C HIS A 170 -12.99 -25.32 -0.53
N GLY A 171 -13.10 -24.67 0.63
CA GLY A 171 -12.00 -24.50 1.57
C GLY A 171 -11.02 -23.38 1.23
N LEU A 172 -11.29 -22.56 0.21
CA LEU A 172 -10.35 -21.59 -0.34
C LEU A 172 -10.89 -20.16 -0.30
N CYS A 173 -9.97 -19.20 -0.32
CA CYS A 173 -10.24 -17.77 -0.44
C CYS A 173 -10.95 -17.49 -1.77
N VAL A 174 -12.07 -16.77 -1.75
CA VAL A 174 -12.87 -16.50 -2.96
C VAL A 174 -12.14 -15.62 -3.98
N VAL A 175 -11.17 -14.82 -3.53
CA VAL A 175 -10.45 -13.86 -4.40
C VAL A 175 -9.25 -14.51 -5.08
N CYS A 176 -8.53 -15.40 -4.39
CA CYS A 176 -7.26 -15.92 -4.91
C CYS A 176 -7.24 -17.42 -5.19
N TRP A 177 -8.23 -18.17 -4.69
CA TRP A 177 -8.38 -19.64 -4.82
C TRP A 177 -7.13 -20.48 -4.47
N ASP A 178 -6.21 -19.91 -3.72
CA ASP A 178 -4.91 -20.52 -3.41
C ASP A 178 -4.74 -20.77 -1.91
N ARG A 179 -5.27 -19.87 -1.08
CA ARG A 179 -5.07 -19.89 0.37
C ARG A 179 -6.34 -20.23 1.11
N ARG A 180 -6.19 -20.88 2.27
CA ARG A 180 -7.31 -21.08 3.20
C ARG A 180 -7.82 -19.71 3.69
N PRO A 181 -9.14 -19.53 3.76
CA PRO A 181 -9.72 -18.30 4.26
C PRO A 181 -9.71 -18.26 5.78
N GLU A 182 -9.59 -17.05 6.30
CA GLU A 182 -9.53 -16.78 7.73
C GLU A 182 -10.54 -15.69 8.13
N HIS A 183 -10.88 -14.80 7.21
CA HIS A 183 -11.70 -13.62 7.48
C HIS A 183 -13.05 -13.76 6.81
N VAL A 184 -14.11 -13.36 7.50
CA VAL A 184 -15.43 -13.13 6.91
C VAL A 184 -15.46 -11.69 6.45
N ASP A 185 -15.51 -11.50 5.14
CA ASP A 185 -15.58 -10.20 4.53
C ASP A 185 -17.03 -9.69 4.49
N HIS A 186 -17.18 -8.37 4.56
CA HIS A 186 -18.48 -7.74 4.64
C HIS A 186 -18.46 -6.35 3.97
N CYS A 187 -19.60 -5.97 3.41
CA CYS A 187 -19.76 -4.64 2.85
C CYS A 187 -19.76 -3.60 3.98
N HIS A 188 -18.80 -2.68 3.97
CA HIS A 188 -18.72 -1.60 4.98
C HIS A 188 -19.83 -0.55 4.88
N ARG A 189 -20.67 -0.59 3.83
CA ARG A 189 -21.86 0.26 3.67
C ARG A 189 -23.12 -0.38 4.25
N THR A 190 -23.36 -1.65 3.97
CA THR A 190 -24.62 -2.34 4.30
C THR A 190 -24.48 -3.30 5.49
N GLY A 191 -23.25 -3.66 5.86
CA GLY A 191 -22.96 -4.71 6.83
C GLY A 191 -23.24 -6.13 6.30
N ALA A 192 -23.67 -6.27 5.03
CA ALA A 192 -23.93 -7.58 4.44
C ALA A 192 -22.63 -8.38 4.32
N VAL A 193 -22.67 -9.61 4.82
CA VAL A 193 -21.59 -10.58 4.66
C VAL A 193 -21.50 -10.95 3.19
N ARG A 194 -20.28 -10.92 2.64
CA ARG A 194 -20.00 -11.31 1.26
C ARG A 194 -19.45 -12.73 1.27
N TYR A 195 -18.14 -12.86 1.45
CA TYR A 195 -17.42 -14.12 1.28
C TYR A 195 -16.37 -14.31 2.37
N VAL A 196 -15.65 -15.44 2.34
CA VAL A 196 -14.50 -15.67 3.21
C VAL A 196 -13.18 -15.53 2.45
N LEU A 197 -12.26 -14.76 3.03
CA LEU A 197 -11.01 -14.33 2.40
C LEU A 197 -9.81 -14.76 3.24
N CYS A 198 -8.68 -15.00 2.58
CA CYS A 198 -7.39 -15.11 3.26
C CYS A 198 -6.92 -13.75 3.79
N LEU A 199 -6.03 -13.76 4.78
CA LEU A 199 -5.52 -12.52 5.40
C LEU A 199 -4.91 -11.54 4.39
N PRO A 200 -4.04 -11.95 3.42
CA PRO A 200 -3.51 -11.02 2.43
C PRO A 200 -4.58 -10.34 1.57
N CYS A 201 -5.56 -11.10 1.04
CA CYS A 201 -6.62 -10.53 0.21
C CYS A 201 -7.51 -9.57 0.99
N ASN A 202 -7.97 -9.98 2.19
CA ASN A 202 -8.77 -9.13 3.05
C ASN A 202 -8.03 -7.83 3.42
N THR A 203 -6.75 -7.94 3.79
CA THR A 203 -5.94 -6.77 4.14
C THR A 203 -5.71 -5.87 2.93
N GLY A 204 -5.36 -6.44 1.77
CA GLY A 204 -5.14 -5.69 0.54
C GLY A 204 -6.37 -4.90 0.11
N ILE A 205 -7.55 -5.52 0.15
CA ILE A 205 -8.83 -4.87 -0.13
C ILE A 205 -9.11 -3.74 0.88
N GLY A 206 -8.88 -3.99 2.18
CA GLY A 206 -9.01 -2.96 3.22
C GLY A 206 -8.05 -1.78 3.02
N GLN A 207 -6.84 -2.00 2.49
CA GLN A 207 -5.92 -0.91 2.12
C GLN A 207 -6.45 -0.07 0.95
N PHE A 208 -7.26 -0.64 0.07
CA PHE A 208 -8.01 0.10 -0.94
C PHE A 208 -9.31 0.70 -0.40
N ARG A 209 -9.51 0.67 0.92
CA ARG A 209 -10.69 1.21 1.64
C ARG A 209 -12.00 0.55 1.24
N ASP A 210 -11.93 -0.71 0.81
CA ASP A 210 -13.09 -1.50 0.40
C ASP A 210 -13.90 -0.81 -0.72
N ASP A 211 -13.23 0.02 -1.52
CA ASP A 211 -13.81 0.79 -2.62
C ASP A 211 -13.46 0.15 -3.98
N PRO A 212 -14.45 -0.45 -4.68
CA PRO A 212 -14.19 -1.10 -5.96
C PRO A 212 -13.66 -0.13 -7.03
N ALA A 213 -14.01 1.16 -6.94
CA ALA A 213 -13.46 2.16 -7.86
C ALA A 213 -11.96 2.39 -7.62
N VAL A 214 -11.49 2.34 -6.37
CA VAL A 214 -10.06 2.43 -6.05
C VAL A 214 -9.33 1.20 -6.54
N VAL A 215 -9.90 0.01 -6.36
CA VAL A 215 -9.31 -1.25 -6.84
C VAL A 215 -9.19 -1.26 -8.37
N ARG A 216 -10.23 -0.83 -9.10
CA ARG A 216 -10.17 -0.72 -10.58
C ARG A 216 -9.14 0.32 -11.06
N ARG A 217 -8.94 1.41 -10.32
CA ARG A 217 -7.83 2.35 -10.59
C ARG A 217 -6.48 1.70 -10.35
N ALA A 218 -6.33 0.89 -9.30
CA ALA A 218 -5.12 0.12 -9.05
C ALA A 218 -4.84 -0.90 -10.17
N LEU A 219 -5.87 -1.58 -10.67
CA LEU A 219 -5.78 -2.46 -11.84
C LEU A 219 -5.28 -1.69 -13.07
N SER A 220 -5.91 -0.56 -13.37
CA SER A 220 -5.52 0.29 -14.50
C SER A 220 -4.08 0.78 -14.35
N TYR A 221 -3.69 1.18 -13.14
CA TYR A 221 -2.34 1.64 -12.80
C TYR A 221 -1.27 0.54 -12.99
N VAL A 222 -1.55 -0.70 -12.58
CA VAL A 222 -0.62 -1.82 -12.77
C VAL A 222 -0.58 -2.28 -14.23
N ALA A 223 -1.73 -2.31 -14.90
CA ALA A 223 -1.85 -2.72 -16.30
C ALA A 223 -1.21 -1.72 -17.27
N ALA A 224 -1.32 -0.43 -16.98
CA ALA A 224 -0.72 0.65 -17.76
C ALA A 224 0.80 0.78 -17.58
N GLY A 225 1.51 -0.29 -17.16
CA GLY A 225 2.97 -0.33 -16.95
C GLY A 225 3.85 -0.11 -18.18
N GLU A 226 3.31 0.56 -19.21
CA GLU A 226 4.00 1.17 -20.34
C GLU A 226 4.65 2.51 -19.91
N PRO A 227 5.72 2.95 -20.58
CA PRO A 227 6.78 3.77 -20.01
C PRO A 227 6.36 5.16 -19.51
N TYR A 228 7.09 5.64 -18.48
CA TYR A 228 7.24 7.07 -18.19
C TYR A 228 8.24 7.65 -19.21
N ASP A 229 7.86 7.65 -20.49
CA ASP A 229 8.56 8.48 -21.47
C ASP A 229 8.31 9.95 -21.10
N GLU A 230 9.28 10.83 -21.37
CA GLU A 230 9.10 12.27 -21.26
C GLU A 230 8.01 12.72 -22.22
N VAL A 231 6.75 12.57 -21.81
CA VAL A 231 5.64 13.26 -22.46
C VAL A 231 5.83 14.73 -22.08
N GLU A 232 6.36 15.53 -23.00
CA GLU A 232 6.33 16.98 -22.94
C GLU A 232 4.86 17.41 -23.05
N VAL A 233 4.19 17.48 -21.91
CA VAL A 233 2.87 18.12 -21.79
C VAL A 233 3.14 19.61 -21.63
N SER A 234 2.56 20.43 -22.51
CA SER A 234 2.71 21.88 -22.41
C SER A 234 2.14 22.41 -21.10
N ASP A 235 2.67 23.55 -20.61
CA ASP A 235 2.15 24.21 -19.40
C ASP A 235 0.64 24.52 -19.51
N GLU A 236 0.14 24.72 -20.72
CA GLU A 236 -1.28 24.99 -20.99
C GLU A 236 -2.11 23.71 -20.84
N GLU A 237 -1.71 22.60 -21.47
CA GLU A 237 -2.39 21.30 -21.33
C GLU A 237 -2.37 20.81 -19.87
N LEU A 238 -1.26 21.04 -19.15
CA LEU A 238 -1.17 20.68 -17.73
C LEU A 238 -2.19 21.48 -16.89
N ARG A 239 -2.37 22.78 -17.16
CA ARG A 239 -3.37 23.62 -16.46
C ARG A 239 -4.79 23.19 -16.78
N GLU A 240 -5.07 22.83 -18.03
CA GLU A 240 -6.39 22.35 -18.45
C GLU A 240 -6.73 21.00 -17.78
N LEU A 241 -5.78 20.07 -17.74
CA LEU A 241 -5.95 18.78 -17.07
C LEU A 241 -6.19 18.94 -15.56
N VAL A 242 -5.42 19.80 -14.89
CA VAL A 242 -5.60 20.10 -13.47
C VAL A 242 -6.97 20.72 -13.21
N ARG A 243 -7.42 21.66 -14.05
CA ARG A 243 -8.75 22.29 -13.93
C ARG A 243 -9.87 21.27 -14.12
N ALA A 244 -9.77 20.42 -15.15
CA ALA A 244 -10.75 19.38 -15.42
C ALA A 244 -10.84 18.36 -14.27
N GLU A 245 -9.71 18.00 -13.67
CA GLU A 245 -9.69 17.13 -12.49
C GLU A 245 -10.30 17.80 -11.27
N GLU A 246 -10.02 19.09 -11.03
CA GLU A 246 -10.63 19.85 -9.93
C GLU A 246 -12.14 19.99 -10.07
N GLU A 247 -12.64 20.18 -11.29
CA GLU A 247 -14.08 20.20 -11.59
C GLU A 247 -14.73 18.85 -11.34
N LEU A 248 -14.13 17.74 -11.83
CA LEU A 248 -14.62 16.38 -11.58
C LEU A 248 -14.63 16.04 -10.09
N ARG A 249 -13.56 16.39 -9.38
CA ARG A 249 -13.44 16.17 -7.94
C ARG A 249 -14.48 17.00 -7.17
N SER A 250 -14.69 18.25 -7.56
CA SER A 250 -15.69 19.14 -6.95
C SER A 250 -17.11 18.65 -7.23
N ALA A 251 -17.41 18.20 -8.44
CA ALA A 251 -18.69 17.59 -8.81
C ALA A 251 -18.96 16.30 -8.01
N PHE A 252 -17.93 15.45 -7.84
CA PHE A 252 -18.03 14.26 -7.00
C PHE A 252 -18.40 14.64 -5.56
N TYR A 253 -17.65 15.54 -4.91
CA TYR A 253 -17.94 15.96 -3.53
C TYR A 253 -19.25 16.73 -3.36
N ALA A 254 -19.73 17.42 -4.41
CA ALA A 254 -21.05 18.05 -4.41
C ALA A 254 -22.19 17.04 -4.53
N SER A 255 -21.96 15.90 -5.19
CA SER A 255 -22.97 14.83 -5.37
C SER A 255 -23.08 13.88 -4.17
N VAL A 256 -22.07 13.86 -3.29
CA VAL A 256 -22.10 13.05 -2.06
C VAL A 256 -22.80 13.82 -0.95
N SER A 257 -23.99 13.36 -0.56
CA SER A 257 -24.71 13.89 0.61
C SER A 257 -23.92 13.59 1.89
N ARG A 258 -23.55 14.62 2.66
CA ARG A 258 -23.01 14.44 4.02
C ARG A 258 -24.09 13.82 4.89
N VAL A 259 -23.91 12.56 5.30
CA VAL A 259 -24.70 11.96 6.37
C VAL A 259 -24.28 12.63 7.68
N GLY A 260 -24.94 13.74 7.99
CA GLY A 260 -24.81 14.42 9.27
C GLY A 260 -25.58 13.63 10.32
N LEU A 261 -24.89 13.24 11.40
CA LEU A 261 -25.50 12.78 12.64
C LEU A 261 -26.46 13.85 13.13
N SER A 262 -27.74 13.72 12.83
CA SER A 262 -28.80 14.35 13.61
C SER A 262 -28.87 13.57 14.91
N GLY A 263 -28.06 13.98 15.89
CA GLY A 263 -28.21 13.50 17.26
C GLY A 263 -29.60 13.87 17.78
N PRO A 264 -30.25 13.01 18.59
CA PRO A 264 -31.54 13.35 19.18
C PRO A 264 -31.35 14.59 20.06
N GLY A 265 -32.12 15.64 19.74
CA GLY A 265 -32.18 16.87 20.52
C GLY A 265 -32.48 16.54 21.97
N HIS A 266 -31.62 17.01 22.86
CA HIS A 266 -31.92 17.06 24.29
C HIS A 266 -33.09 18.02 24.48
N GLY A 267 -34.26 17.47 24.83
CA GLY A 267 -35.34 18.26 25.41
C GLY A 267 -34.92 18.70 26.81
N SER A 268 -34.53 19.97 26.94
CA SER A 268 -34.55 20.70 28.21
C SER A 268 -35.65 21.76 28.10
N GLY A 269 -36.58 21.72 29.04
CA GLY A 269 -37.77 22.58 29.08
C GLY A 269 -37.52 23.99 29.61
N MET A 270 -38.57 24.80 29.47
CA MET A 270 -38.96 26.10 30.04
C MET A 270 -39.69 26.82 28.89
N VAL A 271 -41.01 27.09 28.96
CA VAL A 271 -41.81 27.73 30.01
C VAL A 271 -43.21 27.09 30.05
#